data_AF-A0A369LKN8-F1
#
_entry.id   AF-A0A369LKN8-F1
#
_cell.length_a   1.000
_cell.length_b   1.000
_cell.length_c   1.000
_cell.angle_alpha   90.00
_cell.angle_beta   90.00
_cell.angle_gamma   90.00
#
_symmetry.space_group_name_H-M   'P 1'
#
loop_
_entity.id
_entity.type
_entity.pdbx_description
1 polymer ?
#
loop_
_entity_poly.entity_id
_entity_poly.type
_entity_poly.pdbx_seq_one_letter_code
_entity_poly.pdbx_strand_id
1 'polypeptide(L)'
;MPNEGYQTFEDVKSRLDQIVDAVSDESLPLDEALALYEEAVGLGLRASDLLEENIEAQRAADQAEGDAAETAGAAAPAEPVADPSDASPSDPATA
;
A
#
# COMPACT_ATOMS: atom_id res chain seq x y z
N MET A 1 -11.12 -6.16 -22.13
CA MET A 1 -10.22 -5.10 -22.61
C MET A 1 -8.90 -5.74 -23.02
N PRO A 2 -8.16 -5.24 -24.03
CA PRO A 2 -6.98 -5.92 -24.58
C PRO A 2 -5.75 -6.02 -23.65
N ASN A 3 -5.86 -5.63 -22.38
CA ASN A 3 -4.75 -5.61 -21.42
C ASN A 3 -4.90 -6.61 -20.25
N GLU A 4 -5.96 -7.43 -20.21
CA GLU A 4 -6.22 -8.38 -19.10
C GLU A 4 -5.13 -9.46 -18.94
N GLY A 5 -4.27 -9.65 -19.95
CA GLY A 5 -3.18 -10.63 -19.94
C GLY A 5 -1.87 -10.16 -19.28
N TYR A 6 -1.71 -8.86 -19.02
CA TYR A 6 -0.48 -8.30 -18.44
C TYR A 6 -0.70 -8.00 -16.96
N GLN A 7 -0.34 -8.99 -16.13
CA GLN A 7 -0.64 -8.95 -14.68
C GLN A 7 0.52 -8.45 -13.84
N THR A 8 1.74 -8.43 -14.40
CA THR A 8 2.93 -7.96 -13.70
C THR A 8 3.68 -6.88 -14.48
N PHE A 9 4.51 -6.11 -13.77
CA PHE A 9 5.41 -5.14 -14.40
C PHE A 9 6.38 -5.78 -15.39
N GLU A 10 6.83 -7.01 -15.12
CA GLU A 10 7.73 -7.72 -16.04
C GLU A 10 7.02 -8.10 -17.33
N ASP A 11 5.76 -8.53 -17.27
CA ASP A 11 4.96 -8.84 -18.46
C ASP A 11 4.77 -7.60 -19.33
N VAL A 12 4.41 -6.47 -18.70
CA VAL A 12 4.24 -5.18 -19.39
C VAL A 12 5.55 -4.73 -20.02
N LYS A 13 6.66 -4.79 -19.27
CA LYS A 13 7.99 -4.41 -19.77
C LYS A 13 8.42 -5.30 -20.94
N SER A 14 8.26 -6.62 -20.82
CA SER A 14 8.65 -7.56 -21.88
C SER A 14 7.89 -7.29 -23.18
N ARG A 15 6.60 -6.94 -23.08
CA ARG A 15 5.81 -6.58 -24.26
C ARG A 15 6.22 -5.24 -24.86
N LEU A 16 6.49 -4.22 -24.03
CA LEU A 16 7.00 -2.94 -24.50
C LEU A 16 8.33 -3.09 -25.23
N ASP A 17 9.25 -3.91 -24.71
CA ASP A 17 10.54 -4.20 -25.36
C ASP A 17 10.32 -4.83 -26.76
N GLN A 18 9.40 -5.80 -26.88
CA GLN A 18 9.05 -6.40 -28.18
C GLN A 18 8.43 -5.38 -29.16
N ILE A 19 7.59 -4.47 -28.67
CA ILE A 19 7.01 -3.40 -29.49
C ILE A 19 8.09 -2.46 -30.00
N VAL A 20 9.05 -2.08 -29.15
CA VAL A 20 10.20 -1.24 -29.53
C VAL A 20 11.03 -1.93 -30.62
N ASP A 21 11.30 -3.22 -30.46
CA ASP A 21 12.04 -3.99 -31.47
C ASP A 21 11.29 -4.02 -32.82
N ALA A 22 9.97 -4.25 -32.79
CA ALA A 22 9.15 -4.28 -34.00
C ALA A 22 9.05 -2.91 -34.70
N VAL A 23 8.84 -1.83 -33.93
CA VAL A 23 8.73 -0.46 -34.49
C VAL A 23 10.08 0.06 -34.99
N SER A 24 11.20 -0.52 -34.54
CA SER A 24 12.53 -0.20 -35.04
C SER A 24 12.80 -0.75 -36.45
N ASP A 25 11.96 -1.66 -36.96
CA ASP A 25 12.05 -2.18 -38.31
C ASP A 25 11.46 -1.19 -39.34
N GLU A 26 12.31 -0.63 -40.21
CA GLU A 26 11.92 0.32 -41.26
C GLU A 26 11.03 -0.31 -42.35
N SER A 27 10.93 -1.63 -42.40
CA SER A 27 10.04 -2.35 -43.32
C SER A 27 8.62 -2.54 -42.80
N LEU A 28 8.38 -2.20 -41.52
CA LEU A 28 7.05 -2.29 -40.90
C LEU A 28 6.09 -1.27 -41.54
N PRO A 29 4.89 -1.68 -41.98
CA PRO A 29 3.91 -0.77 -42.54
C PRO A 29 3.41 0.22 -41.48
N LEU A 30 3.15 1.46 -41.90
CA LEU A 30 2.75 2.55 -41.00
C LEU A 30 1.52 2.21 -40.15
N ASP A 31 0.51 1.58 -40.74
CA ASP A 31 -0.72 1.23 -40.02
C ASP A 31 -0.45 0.23 -38.88
N GLU A 32 0.49 -0.69 -39.08
CA GLU A 32 0.90 -1.67 -38.06
C GLU A 32 1.76 -1.00 -36.98
N ALA A 33 2.65 -0.09 -37.37
CA ALA A 33 3.42 0.73 -36.43
C ALA A 33 2.51 1.58 -35.52
N LEU A 34 1.45 2.17 -36.08
CA LEU A 34 0.46 2.94 -35.32
C LEU A 34 -0.33 2.05 -34.36
N ALA A 35 -0.75 0.86 -34.78
CA ALA A 35 -1.43 -0.10 -33.92
C ALA A 35 -0.54 -0.53 -32.73
N LEU A 36 0.75 -0.78 -32.97
CA LEU A 36 1.72 -1.10 -31.92
C LEU A 36 1.94 0.08 -30.96
N TYR A 37 1.91 1.31 -31.45
CA TYR A 37 2.00 2.51 -30.60
C TYR A 37 0.78 2.64 -29.68
N GLU A 38 -0.43 2.42 -30.21
CA GLU A 38 -1.66 2.41 -29.41
C GLU A 38 -1.63 1.31 -28.33
N GLU A 39 -1.12 0.12 -28.67
CA GLU A 39 -0.90 -0.96 -27.70
C GLU A 39 0.07 -0.53 -26.60
N ALA A 40 1.20 0.09 -26.95
CA ALA A 40 2.18 0.58 -25.99
C ALA A 40 1.60 1.63 -25.03
N VAL A 41 0.72 2.51 -25.52
CA VAL A 41 0.00 3.47 -24.67
C VAL A 41 -0.92 2.73 -23.69
N GLY A 42 -1.66 1.72 -24.15
CA GLY A 42 -2.51 0.89 -23.30
C GLY A 42 -1.73 0.16 -22.20
N LEU A 43 -0.55 -0.37 -22.54
CA LEU A 43 0.37 -1.01 -21.60
C LEU A 43 0.92 -0.02 -20.55
N GLY A 44 1.25 1.20 -20.95
CA GLY A 44 1.70 2.26 -20.04
C GLY A 44 0.64 2.66 -19.01
N LEU A 45 -0.64 2.72 -19.42
CA LEU A 45 -1.76 2.92 -18.50
C LEU A 45 -1.89 1.74 -17.53
N ARG A 46 -1.82 0.49 -18.02
CA ARG A 46 -1.88 -0.69 -17.15
C ARG A 46 -0.73 -0.72 -16.14
N ALA A 47 0.48 -0.30 -16.52
CA ALA A 47 1.60 -0.19 -15.59
C ALA A 47 1.36 0.86 -14.51
N SER A 48 0.66 1.95 -14.84
CA SER A 48 0.27 2.98 -13.86
C SER A 48 -0.75 2.42 -12.87
N ASP A 49 -1.75 1.69 -13.35
CA ASP A 49 -2.74 1.02 -12.50
C ASP A 49 -2.06 0.01 -11.55
N LEU A 50 -1.15 -0.83 -12.08
CA LEU A 50 -0.38 -1.78 -11.27
C LEU A 50 0.47 -1.10 -10.19
N LEU A 51 1.00 0.10 -10.47
CA LEU A 51 1.76 0.87 -9.49
C LEU A 51 0.84 1.34 -8.35
N GLU A 52 -0.35 1.84 -8.69
CA GLU A 52 -1.33 2.30 -7.72
C GLU A 52 -1.84 1.15 -6.86
N GLU A 53 -2.22 0.03 -7.46
CA GLU A 53 -2.62 -1.21 -6.78
C GLU A 53 -1.54 -1.67 -5.77
N ASN A 54 -0.25 -1.60 -6.16
CA ASN A 54 0.85 -2.00 -5.29
C ASN A 54 1.07 -1.04 -4.11
N ILE A 55 0.94 0.27 -4.32
CA ILE A 55 1.04 1.29 -3.26
C ILE A 55 -0.12 1.13 -2.27
N GLU A 56 -1.34 0.90 -2.75
CA GLU A 56 -2.50 0.66 -1.89
C GLU A 56 -2.34 -0.61 -1.06
N ALA A 57 -1.86 -1.70 -1.67
CA ALA A 57 -1.57 -2.95 -0.96
C ALA A 57 -0.51 -2.74 0.14
N GLN A 58 0.57 -2.01 -0.14
CA GLN A 58 1.59 -1.69 0.87
C GLN A 58 1.00 -0.84 2.02
N ARG A 59 0.24 0.21 1.70
CA ARG A 59 -0.40 1.05 2.73
C ARG A 59 -1.38 0.26 3.60
N ALA A 60 -2.09 -0.70 3.04
CA ALA A 60 -3.01 -1.55 3.79
C ALA A 60 -2.24 -2.50 4.72
N ALA A 61 -1.11 -3.06 4.26
CA ALA A 61 -0.22 -3.88 5.08
C ALA A 61 0.36 -3.08 6.26
N ASP A 62 0.89 -1.87 6.00
CA ASP A 62 1.44 -0.99 7.04
C ASP A 62 0.39 -0.62 8.12
N GLN A 63 -0.86 -0.38 7.70
CA GLN A 63 -1.97 -0.10 8.64
C GLN A 63 -2.34 -1.32 9.47
N ALA A 64 -2.36 -2.52 8.88
CA ALA A 64 -2.63 -3.76 9.61
C ALA A 64 -1.55 -4.07 10.65
N GLU A 65 -0.28 -3.77 10.35
CA GLU A 65 0.83 -3.90 11.29
C GLU A 65 0.77 -2.86 12.43
N GLY A 66 0.32 -1.62 12.13
CA GLY A 66 0.11 -0.59 13.14
C GLY A 66 -1.05 -0.87 14.10
N ASP A 67 -2.19 -1.38 13.60
CA ASP A 67 -3.38 -1.69 14.40
C ASP A 67 -3.17 -2.93 15.32
N ALA A 68 -2.38 -3.90 14.86
CA ALA A 68 -1.96 -5.04 15.68
C ALA A 68 -1.05 -4.63 16.86
N ALA A 69 -0.27 -3.56 16.72
CA ALA A 69 0.55 -3.00 17.79
C ALA A 69 -0.28 -2.18 18.81
N GLU A 70 -1.33 -1.49 18.37
CA GLU A 70 -2.22 -0.70 19.24
C GLU A 70 -3.16 -1.58 20.07
N THR A 71 -3.68 -2.67 19.48
CA THR A 71 -4.55 -3.62 20.19
C THR A 71 -3.82 -4.49 21.23
N ALA A 72 -2.53 -4.75 21.05
CA ALA A 72 -1.69 -5.41 22.06
C ALA A 72 -1.33 -4.50 23.25
N GLY A 73 -1.42 -3.17 23.09
CA GLY A 73 -1.15 -2.19 24.14
C GLY A 73 -2.33 -1.89 25.08
N ALA A 74 -3.55 -2.27 24.71
CA ALA A 74 -4.77 -1.95 25.46
C ALA A 74 -5.19 -2.99 26.52
N ALA A 75 -4.46 -4.10 26.66
CA ALA A 75 -4.74 -5.15 27.64
C ALA A 75 -3.85 -5.04 28.90
N ALA A 76 -3.82 -3.87 29.54
CA ALA A 76 -3.32 -3.74 30.91
C ALA A 76 -4.53 -3.66 31.86
N PRO A 77 -4.69 -4.57 32.84
CA PRO A 77 -5.79 -4.49 33.78
C PRO A 77 -5.62 -3.25 34.66
N ALA A 78 -6.62 -2.37 34.68
CA ALA A 78 -6.71 -1.30 35.64
C ALA A 78 -6.93 -1.91 37.03
N GLU A 79 -5.85 -2.08 37.80
CA GLU A 79 -5.97 -2.33 39.23
C GLU A 79 -6.48 -1.05 39.93
N PRO A 80 -7.53 -1.13 40.75
CA PRO A 80 -8.02 0.04 41.47
C PRO A 80 -7.05 0.33 42.61
N VAL A 81 -6.21 1.34 42.44
CA VAL A 81 -5.39 1.85 43.55
C VAL A 81 -6.31 2.48 44.59
N ALA A 82 -6.35 1.84 45.76
CA ALA A 82 -7.09 2.29 46.91
C ALA A 82 -6.61 3.68 47.38
N ASP A 83 -7.58 4.53 47.65
CA ASP A 83 -7.48 5.91 48.14
C ASP A 83 -6.84 5.93 49.55
N PRO A 84 -5.69 6.61 49.77
CA PRO A 84 -5.14 6.80 51.10
C PRO A 84 -5.72 8.07 51.72
N SER A 85 -7.01 8.07 52.00
CA SER A 85 -7.64 9.06 52.88
C SER A 85 -7.93 8.41 54.24
N ASP A 86 -6.88 8.22 55.04
CA ASP A 86 -7.01 8.19 56.50
C ASP A 86 -5.64 8.44 57.16
N ALA A 87 -5.38 9.70 57.50
CA ALA A 87 -4.50 10.08 58.62
C ALA A 87 -4.79 11.54 58.97
N SER A 88 -5.93 11.78 59.60
CA SER A 88 -6.18 13.01 60.34
C SER A 88 -5.57 12.88 61.73
N PRO A 89 -4.48 13.56 62.09
CA PRO A 89 -4.14 13.73 63.50
C PRO A 89 -5.12 14.75 64.09
N SER A 90 -6.16 14.22 64.76
CA SER A 90 -6.98 15.03 65.67
C SER A 90 -6.12 15.44 66.86
N ASP A 91 -5.90 16.74 67.00
CA ASP A 91 -5.52 17.36 68.28
C ASP A 91 -6.71 17.23 69.25
N PRO A 92 -6.49 16.82 70.51
CA PRO A 92 -6.87 17.76 71.57
C PRO A 92 -5.96 17.75 72.81
N ALA A 93 -5.67 18.98 73.27
CA ALA A 93 -5.24 19.43 74.59
C ALA A 93 -5.66 18.59 75.82
N THR A 94 -4.81 18.54 76.87
CA THR A 94 -5.14 18.89 78.27
C THR A 94 -4.05 18.47 79.29
N ALA A 95 -3.80 19.40 80.23
CA ALA A 95 -3.19 19.29 81.58
C ALA A 95 -1.66 19.34 81.72
#